data_AF-A0A963EBD7-F1
#
_entry.id   AF-A0A963EBD7-F1
#
_cell.length_a   1.000
_cell.length_b   1.000
_cell.length_c   1.000
_cell.angle_alpha   90.00
_cell.angle_beta   90.00
_cell.angle_gamma   90.00
#
_symmetry.space_group_name_H-M   'P 1'
#
loop_
_entity.id
_entity.type
_entity.pdbx_description
1 polymer ?
#
loop_
_entity_poly.entity_id
_entity_poly.type
_entity_poly.pdbx_seq_one_letter_code
_entity_poly.pdbx_strand_id
1 'polypeptide(L)'
;MAHDLSTIKAILLDIKKTFVGHLLNIFKTYAKNPALLLTNWEKYNAILQGNLPDSLTDQEKALIRFACKVNQDWHAIDSAERQQLLDLGISESEMLEALGAMELFIAFNRFADVMAIEIDF
;
A
#
# COMPACT_ATOMS: atom_id res chain seq x y z
N MET A 1 27.09 3.72 1.44
CA MET A 1 27.23 3.03 0.14
C MET A 1 26.44 3.86 -0.87
N ALA A 2 27.06 4.41 -1.91
CA ALA A 2 26.32 5.19 -2.92
C ALA A 2 25.52 4.21 -3.79
N HIS A 3 24.19 4.24 -3.70
CA HIS A 3 23.34 3.47 -4.60
C HIS A 3 23.43 4.10 -6.00
N ASP A 4 23.70 3.30 -7.03
CA ASP A 4 23.86 3.82 -8.38
C ASP A 4 22.48 4.13 -9.04
N LEU A 5 22.47 5.04 -10.02
CA LEU A 5 21.27 5.54 -10.70
C LEU A 5 20.42 4.42 -11.34
N SER A 6 21.03 3.32 -11.79
CA SER A 6 20.36 2.16 -12.34
C SER A 6 19.50 1.44 -11.30
N THR A 7 19.97 1.35 -10.05
CA THR A 7 19.25 0.72 -8.93
C THR A 7 17.99 1.51 -8.59
N ILE A 8 18.10 2.85 -8.53
CA ILE A 8 16.96 3.74 -8.26
C ILE A 8 15.89 3.59 -9.35
N LYS A 9 16.31 3.59 -10.62
CA LYS A 9 15.40 3.41 -11.76
C LYS A 9 14.69 2.06 -11.72
N ALA A 10 15.39 0.99 -11.33
CA ALA A 10 14.80 -0.33 -11.20
C ALA A 10 13.71 -0.36 -10.11
N ILE A 11 13.98 0.23 -8.93
CA ILE A 11 13.00 0.32 -7.83
C ILE A 11 11.77 1.14 -8.24
N LEU A 12 11.96 2.30 -8.86
CA LEU A 12 10.83 3.12 -9.32
C LEU A 12 10.00 2.43 -10.39
N LEU A 13 10.63 1.63 -11.25
CA LEU A 13 9.93 0.82 -12.25
C LEU A 13 9.13 -0.32 -11.60
N ASP A 14 9.69 -0.96 -10.57
CA ASP A 14 9.02 -2.00 -9.80
C ASP A 14 7.77 -1.45 -9.10
N ILE A 15 7.93 -0.33 -8.36
CA ILE A 15 6.82 0.42 -7.75
C ILE A 15 5.73 0.72 -8.78
N LYS A 16 6.12 1.26 -9.94
CA LYS A 16 5.17 1.61 -10.99
C LYS A 16 4.40 0.39 -11.49
N LYS A 17 5.03 -0.79 -11.57
CA LYS A 17 4.33 -2.03 -11.95
C LYS A 17 3.36 -2.48 -10.85
N THR A 18 3.77 -2.42 -9.59
CA THR A 18 2.94 -2.81 -8.45
C THR A 18 1.66 -1.98 -8.37
N PHE A 19 1.72 -0.68 -8.67
CA PHE A 19 0.56 0.21 -8.66
C PHE A 19 -0.03 0.46 -10.06
N VAL A 20 -0.01 -0.56 -10.92
CA VAL A 20 -0.70 -0.58 -12.23
C VAL A 20 -0.39 0.66 -13.10
N GLY A 21 0.88 1.06 -13.14
CA GLY A 21 1.36 2.18 -13.93
C GLY A 21 1.47 3.51 -13.18
N HIS A 22 1.08 3.58 -11.91
CA HIS A 22 1.17 4.81 -11.12
C HIS A 22 2.41 4.83 -10.22
N LEU A 23 3.09 5.98 -10.17
CA LEU A 23 4.19 6.21 -9.24
C LEU A 23 3.72 7.20 -8.18
N LEU A 24 3.45 6.72 -6.97
CA LEU A 24 2.94 7.57 -5.88
C LEU A 24 3.96 8.67 -5.54
N ASN A 25 3.48 9.88 -5.24
CA ASN A 25 4.33 11.06 -5.01
C ASN A 25 5.34 10.88 -3.86
N ILE A 26 5.00 10.04 -2.88
CA ILE A 26 5.91 9.70 -1.79
C ILE A 26 7.18 9.00 -2.27
N PHE A 27 7.08 8.11 -3.25
CA PHE A 27 8.24 7.41 -3.84
C PHE A 27 9.05 8.32 -4.76
N LYS A 28 8.40 9.26 -5.45
CA LYS A 28 9.11 10.32 -6.20
C LYS A 28 9.97 11.16 -5.25
N THR A 29 9.45 11.45 -4.06
CA THR A 29 10.19 12.21 -3.06
C THR A 29 11.33 11.41 -2.44
N TYR A 30 11.08 10.14 -2.09
CA TYR A 30 12.14 9.25 -1.60
C TYR A 30 13.26 9.05 -2.61
N ALA A 31 13.02 9.18 -3.92
CA ALA A 31 14.09 9.11 -4.92
C ALA A 31 15.17 10.19 -4.74
N LYS A 32 14.88 11.30 -4.03
CA LYS A 32 15.87 12.32 -3.63
C LYS A 32 16.87 11.76 -2.58
N ASN A 33 16.52 10.68 -1.87
CA ASN A 33 17.37 9.95 -0.93
C ASN A 33 17.30 8.43 -1.20
N PRO A 34 18.23 7.86 -1.98
CA PRO A 34 18.16 6.47 -2.44
C PRO A 34 18.09 5.41 -1.33
N ALA A 35 18.75 5.65 -0.19
CA ALA A 35 18.68 4.74 0.95
C ALA A 35 17.27 4.71 1.55
N LEU A 36 16.62 5.87 1.65
CA LEU A 36 15.24 5.98 2.13
C LEU A 36 14.26 5.30 1.17
N LEU A 37 14.45 5.48 -0.15
CA LEU A 37 13.63 4.80 -1.17
C LEU A 37 13.74 3.28 -1.03
N LEU A 38 14.96 2.74 -0.93
CA LEU A 38 15.19 1.31 -0.81
C LEU A 38 14.55 0.75 0.47
N THR A 39 14.90 1.29 1.63
CA THR A 39 14.40 0.80 2.92
C THR A 39 12.88 0.89 3.02
N ASN A 40 12.27 1.96 2.51
CA ASN A 40 10.82 2.07 2.54
C ASN A 40 10.17 1.14 1.53
N TRP A 41 10.72 1.00 0.32
CA TRP A 41 10.17 0.07 -0.67
C TRP A 41 10.19 -1.37 -0.18
N GLU A 42 11.29 -1.82 0.44
CA GLU A 42 11.39 -3.15 1.04
C GLU A 42 10.26 -3.40 2.06
N LYS A 43 10.00 -2.42 2.94
CA LYS A 43 8.92 -2.50 3.93
C LYS A 43 7.53 -2.55 3.27
N TYR A 44 7.25 -1.67 2.32
CA TYR A 44 5.96 -1.64 1.62
C TYR A 44 5.72 -2.93 0.85
N ASN A 45 6.73 -3.41 0.12
CA ASN A 45 6.63 -4.63 -0.66
C ASN A 45 6.41 -5.85 0.24
N ALA A 46 7.07 -5.92 1.40
CA ALA A 46 6.83 -6.98 2.38
C ALA A 46 5.36 -6.99 2.86
N ILE A 47 4.82 -5.82 3.22
CA ILE A 47 3.42 -5.68 3.66
C ILE A 47 2.45 -6.09 2.53
N LEU A 48 2.70 -5.65 1.29
CA LEU A 48 1.88 -5.99 0.13
C LEU A 48 1.90 -7.50 -0.19
N GLN A 49 2.99 -8.20 0.13
CA GLN A 49 3.10 -9.65 0.04
C GLN A 49 2.49 -10.39 1.26
N GLY A 50 1.91 -9.65 2.22
CA GLY A 50 1.28 -10.20 3.42
C GLY A 50 2.23 -10.45 4.58
N ASN A 51 3.50 -10.03 4.49
CA ASN A 51 4.46 -10.08 5.58
C ASN A 51 4.21 -8.91 6.54
N LEU A 52 3.29 -9.15 7.48
CA LEU A 52 2.87 -8.17 8.48
C LEU A 52 3.63 -8.37 9.79
N PRO A 53 3.91 -7.29 10.55
CA PRO A 53 4.60 -7.39 11.83
C PRO A 53 3.94 -8.37 12.81
N ASP A 54 4.76 -9.11 13.57
CA ASP A 54 4.27 -10.04 14.59
C ASP A 54 3.54 -9.35 15.74
N SER A 55 3.78 -8.05 15.94
CA SER A 55 3.11 -7.24 16.95
C SER A 55 1.61 -7.00 16.69
N LEU A 56 1.13 -7.26 15.47
CA LEU A 56 -0.28 -7.14 15.13
C LEU A 56 -1.05 -8.41 15.53
N THR A 57 -2.28 -8.21 16.00
CA THR A 57 -3.25 -9.27 16.27
C THR A 57 -3.69 -9.94 14.97
N ASP A 58 -4.27 -11.14 15.07
CA ASP A 58 -4.81 -11.85 13.90
C ASP A 58 -5.95 -11.09 13.23
N GLN A 59 -6.76 -10.36 14.02
CA GLN A 59 -7.82 -9.48 13.51
C GLN A 59 -7.25 -8.33 12.68
N GLU A 60 -6.26 -7.59 13.21
CA GLU A 60 -5.61 -6.50 12.48
C GLU A 60 -4.95 -7.00 11.20
N LYS A 61 -4.27 -8.15 11.25
CA LYS A 61 -3.65 -8.76 10.08
C LYS A 61 -4.68 -9.16 9.03
N ALA A 62 -5.81 -9.73 9.44
CA ALA A 62 -6.90 -10.10 8.53
C ALA A 62 -7.52 -8.85 7.88
N LEU A 63 -7.77 -7.79 8.65
CA LEU A 63 -8.32 -6.54 8.16
C LEU A 63 -7.38 -5.84 7.15
N ILE A 64 -6.08 -5.79 7.43
CA ILE A 64 -5.07 -5.24 6.51
C ILE A 64 -5.04 -6.05 5.21
N ARG A 65 -5.01 -7.39 5.30
CA ARG A 65 -5.02 -8.26 4.11
C ARG A 65 -6.27 -8.05 3.26
N PHE A 66 -7.43 -7.94 3.91
CA PHE A 66 -8.69 -7.64 3.24
C PHE A 66 -8.64 -6.30 2.49
N ALA A 67 -8.23 -5.22 3.17
CA ALA A 67 -8.10 -3.91 2.53
C ALA A 67 -7.10 -3.92 1.36
N CYS A 68 -5.93 -4.56 1.53
CA CYS A 68 -4.96 -4.72 0.44
C CYS A 68 -5.54 -5.46 -0.77
N LYS A 69 -6.32 -6.52 -0.54
CA LYS A 69 -6.97 -7.27 -1.64
C LYS A 69 -8.02 -6.42 -2.35
N VAL A 70 -8.84 -5.67 -1.61
CA VAL A 70 -9.84 -4.76 -2.20
C VAL A 70 -9.17 -3.66 -3.03
N ASN A 71 -8.05 -3.09 -2.55
CA ASN A 71 -7.28 -2.10 -3.31
C ASN A 71 -6.77 -2.65 -4.65
N GLN A 72 -6.41 -3.93 -4.70
CA GLN A 72 -5.83 -4.57 -5.89
C GLN A 72 -6.91 -5.03 -6.87
N ASP A 73 -7.95 -5.70 -6.37
CA ASP A 73 -9.03 -6.24 -7.19
C ASP A 73 -10.32 -6.42 -6.36
N TRP A 74 -11.07 -5.34 -6.21
CA TRP A 74 -12.34 -5.33 -5.48
C TRP A 74 -13.42 -6.21 -6.14
N HIS A 75 -13.30 -6.54 -7.43
CA HIS A 75 -14.23 -7.45 -8.10
C HIS A 75 -14.03 -8.91 -7.70
N ALA A 76 -12.86 -9.26 -7.15
CA ALA A 76 -12.53 -10.60 -6.70
C ALA A 76 -12.94 -10.90 -5.24
N ILE A 77 -13.64 -9.98 -4.57
CA ILE A 77 -14.11 -10.13 -3.20
C ILE A 77 -15.50 -10.79 -3.22
N ASP A 78 -15.63 -11.93 -2.55
CA ASP A 78 -16.89 -12.64 -2.43
C ASP A 78 -17.50 -12.54 -1.02
N SER A 79 -18.70 -13.10 -0.86
CA SER A 79 -19.40 -13.13 0.42
C SER A 79 -18.74 -14.03 1.46
N ALA A 80 -17.94 -15.02 1.05
CA ALA A 80 -17.29 -15.96 1.97
C ALA A 80 -16.13 -15.28 2.70
N GLU A 81 -15.34 -14.45 2.02
CA GLU A 81 -14.28 -13.66 2.66
C GLU A 81 -14.84 -12.67 3.69
N ARG A 82 -15.95 -12.00 3.37
CA ARG A 82 -16.63 -11.13 4.34
C ARG A 82 -17.10 -11.92 5.56
N GLN A 83 -17.64 -13.12 5.37
CA GLN A 83 -18.06 -13.98 6.48
C GLN A 83 -16.88 -14.40 7.36
N GLN A 84 -15.72 -14.71 6.78
CA GLN A 84 -14.51 -15.06 7.55
C GLN A 84 -14.06 -13.93 8.48
N LEU A 85 -14.17 -12.67 8.04
CA LEU A 85 -13.85 -11.51 8.88
C LEU A 85 -14.85 -11.37 10.04
N LEU A 86 -16.15 -11.57 9.78
CA LEU A 86 -17.17 -11.58 10.82
C LEU A 86 -16.93 -12.70 11.85
N ASP A 87 -16.57 -13.91 11.39
CA ASP A 87 -16.28 -15.05 12.24
C ASP A 87 -15.02 -14.84 13.10
N LEU A 88 -14.09 -14.00 12.63
CA LEU A 88 -12.94 -13.52 13.40
C LEU A 88 -13.28 -12.39 14.40
N GLY A 89 -14.54 -11.95 14.43
CA GLY A 89 -15.02 -10.88 15.31
C GLY A 89 -14.80 -9.46 14.77
N ILE A 90 -14.42 -9.30 13.51
CA ILE A 90 -14.28 -8.00 12.85
C ILE A 90 -15.66 -7.55 12.38
N SER A 91 -16.11 -6.39 12.85
CA SER A 91 -17.41 -5.83 12.49
C SER A 91 -17.41 -5.22 11.08
N GLU A 92 -18.60 -5.07 10.48
CA GLU A 92 -18.75 -4.36 9.21
C GLU A 92 -18.30 -2.89 9.32
N SER A 93 -18.41 -2.27 10.51
CA SER A 93 -17.93 -0.90 10.75
C SER A 93 -16.41 -0.82 10.63
N GLU A 94 -15.68 -1.76 11.21
CA GLU A 94 -14.21 -1.83 11.10
C GLU A 94 -13.76 -2.09 9.66
N MET A 95 -14.49 -2.95 8.94
CA MET A 95 -14.26 -3.15 7.50
C MET A 95 -14.46 -1.84 6.73
N LEU A 96 -15.57 -1.13 6.98
CA LEU A 96 -15.88 0.14 6.33
C LEU A 96 -14.82 1.21 6.63
N GLU A 97 -14.35 1.29 7.88
CA GLU A 97 -13.28 2.21 8.28
C GLU A 97 -11.97 1.91 7.56
N ALA A 98 -11.57 0.65 7.49
CA ALA A 98 -10.35 0.25 6.78
C ALA A 98 -10.43 0.58 5.28
N LEU A 99 -11.58 0.30 4.64
CA LEU A 99 -11.81 0.65 3.23
C LEU A 99 -11.86 2.16 3.02
N GLY A 100 -12.52 2.90 3.91
CA GLY A 100 -12.59 4.36 3.85
C GLY A 100 -11.22 5.01 3.98
N ALA A 101 -10.39 4.54 4.91
CA ALA A 101 -9.02 5.01 5.08
C ALA A 101 -8.19 4.72 3.80
N MET A 102 -8.28 3.50 3.28
CA MET A 102 -7.62 3.11 2.03
C MET A 102 -8.03 4.00 0.85
N GLU A 103 -9.34 4.17 0.60
CA GLU A 103 -9.86 4.99 -0.50
C GLU A 103 -9.47 6.47 -0.36
N LEU A 104 -9.42 7.00 0.86
CA LEU A 104 -8.93 8.34 1.12
C LEU A 104 -7.49 8.49 0.58
N PHE A 105 -6.57 7.60 0.95
CA PHE A 105 -5.19 7.67 0.46
C PHE A 105 -5.07 7.47 -1.05
N ILE A 106 -5.89 6.59 -1.64
CA ILE A 106 -5.93 6.41 -3.09
C ILE A 106 -6.35 7.72 -3.78
N ALA A 107 -7.45 8.33 -3.34
CA ALA A 107 -7.95 9.57 -3.91
C ALA A 107 -6.92 10.71 -3.76
N PHE A 108 -6.29 10.81 -2.58
CA PHE A 108 -5.24 11.79 -2.32
C PHE A 108 -4.04 11.62 -3.25
N ASN A 109 -3.55 10.39 -3.42
CA ASN A 109 -2.45 10.11 -4.33
C ASN A 109 -2.80 10.43 -5.78
N ARG A 110 -4.04 10.15 -6.23
CA ARG A 110 -4.49 10.45 -7.59
C ARG A 110 -4.52 11.95 -7.87
N PHE A 111 -5.17 12.75 -7.01
CA PHE A 111 -5.22 14.19 -7.29
C PHE A 111 -3.85 14.84 -7.11
N ALA A 112 -3.05 14.41 -6.13
CA ALA A 112 -1.72 14.95 -5.93
C ALA A 112 -0.81 14.69 -7.13
N ASP A 113 -0.95 13.54 -7.80
CA ASP A 113 -0.26 13.25 -9.06
C ASP A 113 -0.72 14.18 -10.19
N VAL A 114 -2.04 14.33 -10.38
CA VAL A 114 -2.63 15.22 -11.41
C VAL A 114 -2.21 16.68 -11.21
N MET A 115 -2.16 17.13 -9.96
CA MET A 115 -1.81 18.51 -9.60
C MET A 115 -0.30 18.74 -9.49
N ALA A 116 0.52 17.71 -9.76
CA ALA A 116 1.97 17.73 -9.61
C ALA A 116 2.44 18.24 -8.22
N ILE A 117 1.70 17.87 -7.17
CA ILE A 117 2.02 18.25 -5.79
C ILE A 117 3.25 17.44 -5.36
N GLU A 118 4.39 18.12 -5.20
CA GLU A 118 5.54 17.56 -4.52
C GLU A 118 5.25 17.44 -3.03
N ILE A 119 5.72 16.36 -2.41
CA ILE A 119 5.68 16.22 -0.97
C ILE A 119 6.99 16.79 -0.43
N ASP A 120 6.90 17.71 0.53
CA ASP A 120 8.06 18.23 1.25
C ASP A 120 8.38 17.29 2.43
N PHE A 121 9.63 16.84 2.52
CA PHE A 121 10.16 16.05 3.63
C PHE A 121 11.54 16.55 4.03
#